data_AF-A0A959Z900-F1
#
_entry.id   AF-A0A959Z900-F1
#
_cell.length_a   1.000
_cell.length_b   1.000
_cell.length_c   1.000
_cell.angle_alpha   90.00
_cell.angle_beta   90.00
_cell.angle_gamma   90.00
#
_symmetry.space_group_name_H-M   'P 1'
#
loop_
_entity.id
_entity.type
_entity.pdbx_description
1 polymer ?
#
loop_
_entity_poly.entity_id
_entity_poly.type
_entity_poly.pdbx_seq_one_letter_code
_entity_poly.pdbx_strand_id
1 'polypeptide(L)'
;MKRQLALLAGILIAAFSQAIAIGPIGGGGGNGGGDGDCVPVSANLYVNEMVTMTSQVNPFSGIDEVHLEILTVDESMVAEFDLVPDVNGQVSVTWFPPVDQSYVIKAHGYSNGIEVSCETVALIQAVRPDSHGFITGGGWYKQNVGKDTFGFVAQVLGNGNIKGNFEFQDHENLFNFKSTSIDWVYSPDCVEGFFSGFCKLNGGGNYRFFVHVFDNGEPGNNDTLEFRVYDPVSGALIYDYSQTLSHGNIQIHCR
;
A
#
# COMPACT_ATOMS: atom_id res chain seq x y z
N MET A 1 -1.16 -27.69 -3.76
CA MET A 1 -0.09 -27.25 -2.84
C MET A 1 -0.27 -25.76 -2.61
N LYS A 2 -0.99 -25.39 -1.55
CA LYS A 2 -1.13 -23.99 -1.11
C LYS A 2 0.20 -23.59 -0.47
N ARG A 3 0.94 -22.66 -1.09
CA ARG A 3 2.15 -22.08 -0.48
C ARG A 3 1.72 -20.95 0.44
N GLN A 4 2.02 -21.13 1.71
CA GLN A 4 1.88 -20.14 2.77
C GLN A 4 2.62 -18.85 2.37
N LEU A 5 1.92 -17.72 2.39
CA LEU A 5 2.55 -16.41 2.42
C LEU A 5 3.35 -16.32 3.72
N ALA A 6 4.67 -16.24 3.60
CA ALA A 6 5.53 -15.95 4.72
C ALA A 6 5.30 -14.49 5.12
N LEU A 7 4.73 -14.31 6.32
CA LEU A 7 4.65 -13.03 7.00
C LEU A 7 6.09 -12.60 7.34
N LEU A 8 6.71 -11.79 6.48
CA LEU A 8 7.96 -11.14 6.81
C LEU A 8 7.62 -9.89 7.61
N ALA A 9 7.75 -9.98 8.94
CA ALA A 9 7.69 -8.84 9.83
C ALA A 9 8.92 -7.96 9.61
N GLY A 10 8.87 -7.11 8.56
CA GLY A 10 9.74 -5.96 8.44
C GLY A 10 9.35 -4.95 9.51
N ILE A 11 10.33 -4.53 10.31
CA ILE A 11 10.17 -3.41 11.25
C ILE A 11 9.90 -2.19 10.37
N LEU A 12 8.62 -1.82 10.30
CA LEU A 12 8.18 -0.64 9.60
C LEU A 12 8.69 0.58 10.38
N ILE A 13 9.71 1.23 9.85
CA ILE A 13 10.12 2.56 10.31
C ILE A 13 8.93 3.47 9.99
N ALA A 14 8.41 4.13 11.03
CA ALA A 14 7.10 4.76 11.08
C ALA A 14 6.66 5.46 9.78
N ALA A 15 5.94 4.75 8.92
CA ALA A 15 5.05 5.39 7.96
C ALA A 15 3.96 6.08 8.80
N PHE A 16 3.71 7.37 8.56
CA PHE A 16 2.47 7.98 9.00
C PHE A 16 1.33 7.05 8.58
N SER A 17 0.53 6.59 9.54
CA SER A 17 -0.63 5.76 9.26
C SER A 17 -1.89 6.59 9.43
N GLN A 18 -2.70 6.65 8.39
CA GLN A 18 -4.05 7.22 8.48
C GLN A 18 -4.90 6.23 9.24
N ALA A 19 -5.58 6.66 10.29
CA ALA A 19 -6.55 5.83 10.97
C ALA A 19 -7.95 6.22 10.52
N ILE A 20 -8.74 5.23 10.10
CA ILE A 20 -10.16 5.41 9.76
C ILE A 20 -11.01 4.39 10.50
N ALA A 21 -12.13 4.86 11.05
CA ALA A 21 -13.20 3.99 11.49
C ALA A 21 -14.10 3.69 10.28
N ILE A 22 -14.23 2.41 9.91
CA ILE A 22 -15.16 1.96 8.88
C ILE A 22 -16.49 1.52 9.52
N GLY A 23 -17.51 1.30 8.70
CA GLY A 23 -18.85 0.92 9.16
C GLY A 23 -18.85 -0.34 10.03
N PRO A 24 -19.81 -0.46 10.97
CA PRO A 24 -19.92 -1.62 11.85
C PRO A 24 -20.18 -2.91 11.06
N ILE A 25 -19.86 -4.05 11.67
CA ILE A 25 -20.01 -5.38 11.06
C ILE A 25 -21.06 -6.18 11.84
N GLY A 26 -21.91 -6.94 11.14
CA GLY A 26 -23.00 -7.73 11.72
C GLY A 26 -24.28 -6.94 11.94
N GLY A 27 -24.53 -5.88 11.16
CA GLY A 27 -25.74 -5.05 11.24
C GLY A 27 -26.93 -5.57 10.42
N GLY A 28 -26.68 -6.38 9.37
CA GLY A 28 -27.73 -6.86 8.47
C GLY A 28 -27.71 -8.38 8.25
N GLY A 29 -28.82 -9.06 8.58
CA GLY A 29 -29.21 -10.29 7.88
C GLY A 29 -29.43 -11.57 8.69
N GLY A 30 -30.34 -11.59 9.66
CA GLY A 30 -30.92 -12.83 10.21
C GLY A 30 -32.45 -12.77 10.32
N ASN A 31 -33.15 -13.10 9.23
CA ASN A 31 -34.61 -13.33 9.13
C ASN A 31 -35.55 -12.43 9.96
N GLY A 32 -35.95 -11.28 9.38
CA GLY A 32 -37.18 -10.59 9.77
C GLY A 32 -37.08 -9.07 9.80
N GLY A 33 -37.44 -8.44 8.68
CA GLY A 33 -37.95 -7.07 8.56
C GLY A 33 -37.45 -5.99 9.53
N GLY A 34 -36.44 -5.25 9.08
CA GLY A 34 -36.06 -3.94 9.61
C GLY A 34 -34.74 -3.51 8.98
N ASP A 35 -34.76 -2.44 8.19
CA ASP A 35 -33.60 -1.84 7.49
C ASP A 35 -32.53 -1.36 8.50
N GLY A 36 -31.73 -2.30 8.99
CA GLY A 36 -30.51 -2.06 9.79
C GLY A 36 -29.26 -2.07 8.92
N ASP A 37 -29.38 -1.62 7.67
CA ASP A 37 -28.26 -1.59 6.72
C ASP A 37 -27.09 -0.80 7.32
N CYS A 38 -25.92 -1.42 7.38
CA CYS A 38 -24.69 -0.72 7.72
C CYS A 38 -24.53 0.46 6.76
N VAL A 39 -24.50 1.69 7.31
CA VAL A 39 -24.21 2.87 6.50
C VAL A 39 -22.70 2.89 6.25
N PRO A 40 -22.24 2.73 4.99
CA PRO A 40 -20.82 2.72 4.71
C PRO A 40 -20.20 4.07 5.04
N VAL A 41 -19.00 4.04 5.63
CA VAL A 41 -18.22 5.26 5.87
C VAL A 41 -17.59 5.71 4.56
N SER A 42 -17.80 6.97 4.18
CA SER A 42 -17.09 7.57 3.06
C SER A 42 -15.87 8.34 3.55
N ALA A 43 -14.70 8.10 2.94
CA ALA A 43 -13.47 8.81 3.32
C ALA A 43 -12.53 9.05 2.15
N ASN A 44 -11.70 10.08 2.30
CA ASN A 44 -10.58 10.36 1.40
C ASN A 44 -9.29 9.94 2.11
N LEU A 45 -8.45 9.19 1.42
CA LEU A 45 -7.18 8.68 1.96
C LEU A 45 -6.04 9.08 1.03
N TYR A 46 -4.85 9.29 1.59
CA TYR A 46 -3.68 9.55 0.76
C TYR A 46 -2.93 8.25 0.47
N VAL A 47 -2.64 7.99 -0.81
CA VAL A 47 -1.97 6.74 -1.25
C VAL A 47 -0.49 6.66 -0.84
N ASN A 48 0.07 7.70 -0.21
CA ASN A 48 1.45 7.72 0.25
C ASN A 48 1.60 7.26 1.70
N GLU A 49 0.49 6.96 2.38
CA GLU A 49 0.46 6.53 3.77
C GLU A 49 -0.17 5.14 3.87
N MET A 50 0.27 4.36 4.85
CA MET A 50 -0.52 3.18 5.22
C MET A 50 -1.82 3.63 5.87
N VAL A 51 -2.89 2.87 5.67
CA VAL A 51 -4.21 3.16 6.23
C VAL A 51 -4.57 2.06 7.19
N THR A 52 -4.67 2.38 8.47
CA THR A 52 -5.24 1.50 9.49
C THR A 52 -6.75 1.70 9.53
N MET A 53 -7.49 0.67 9.14
CA MET A 53 -8.94 0.63 9.17
C MET A 53 -9.39 -0.15 10.39
N THR A 54 -10.32 0.42 11.15
CA THR A 54 -10.88 -0.19 12.36
C THR A 54 -12.39 -0.29 12.25
N SER A 55 -12.96 -1.42 12.68
CA SER A 55 -14.41 -1.61 12.75
C SER A 55 -14.81 -2.25 14.07
N GLN A 56 -16.08 -2.10 14.41
CA GLN A 56 -16.73 -2.75 15.55
C GLN A 56 -17.65 -3.85 15.03
N VAL A 57 -17.44 -5.06 15.51
CA VAL A 57 -18.33 -6.20 15.28
C VAL A 57 -19.46 -6.13 16.30
N ASN A 58 -20.70 -6.28 15.81
CA ASN A 58 -21.88 -6.32 16.65
C ASN A 58 -21.75 -7.48 17.66
N PRO A 59 -21.72 -7.23 18.98
CA PRO A 59 -21.48 -8.27 19.97
C PRO A 59 -22.60 -9.31 20.05
N PHE A 60 -23.78 -9.02 19.49
CA PHE A 60 -24.92 -9.94 19.46
C PHE A 60 -24.99 -10.79 18.18
N SER A 61 -24.09 -10.57 17.22
CA SER A 61 -24.09 -11.28 15.92
C SER A 61 -23.58 -12.73 16.02
N GLY A 62 -22.80 -13.04 17.06
CA GLY A 62 -22.11 -14.33 17.18
C GLY A 62 -20.94 -14.50 16.20
N ILE A 63 -20.52 -13.43 15.53
CA ILE A 63 -19.38 -13.43 14.60
C ILE A 63 -18.07 -13.66 15.38
N ASP A 64 -17.30 -14.67 14.97
CA ASP A 64 -15.98 -15.02 15.51
C ASP A 64 -14.83 -14.82 14.50
N GLU A 65 -15.16 -14.56 13.24
CA GLU A 65 -14.19 -14.31 12.16
C GLU A 65 -14.78 -13.30 11.15
N VAL A 66 -13.93 -12.42 10.61
CA VAL A 66 -14.30 -11.41 9.61
C VAL A 66 -13.37 -11.53 8.40
N HIS A 67 -13.93 -11.63 7.21
CA HIS A 67 -13.18 -11.49 5.95
C HIS A 67 -13.47 -10.11 5.37
N LEU A 68 -12.44 -9.27 5.26
CA LEU A 68 -12.52 -7.97 4.61
C LEU A 68 -12.00 -8.06 3.18
N GLU A 69 -12.86 -7.69 2.24
CA GLU A 69 -12.50 -7.54 0.84
C GLU A 69 -12.36 -6.06 0.49
N ILE A 70 -11.25 -5.70 -0.14
CA ILE A 70 -11.05 -4.40 -0.75
C ILE A 70 -11.16 -4.59 -2.26
N LEU A 71 -12.15 -3.93 -2.83
CA LEU A 71 -12.52 -4.03 -4.22
C LEU A 71 -12.32 -2.69 -4.91
N THR A 72 -12.06 -2.73 -6.21
CA THR A 72 -12.28 -1.58 -7.08
C THR A 72 -13.79 -1.34 -7.27
N VAL A 73 -14.18 -0.20 -7.86
CA VAL A 73 -15.59 0.09 -8.17
C VAL A 73 -16.22 -0.86 -9.19
N ASP A 74 -15.41 -1.53 -10.00
CA ASP A 74 -15.80 -2.59 -10.94
C ASP A 74 -15.78 -3.99 -10.31
N GLU A 75 -15.70 -4.08 -8.97
CA GLU A 75 -15.69 -5.32 -8.18
C GLU A 75 -14.47 -6.23 -8.43
N SER A 76 -13.36 -5.68 -8.92
CA SER A 76 -12.09 -6.41 -9.00
C SER A 76 -11.42 -6.46 -7.62
N MET A 77 -10.99 -7.66 -7.22
CA MET A 77 -10.32 -7.89 -5.93
C MET A 77 -8.93 -7.27 -5.88
N VAL A 78 -8.70 -6.38 -4.91
CA VAL A 78 -7.43 -5.68 -4.67
C VAL A 78 -6.68 -6.30 -3.50
N ALA A 79 -7.37 -6.52 -2.38
CA ALA A 79 -6.80 -7.11 -1.19
C ALA A 79 -7.88 -7.83 -0.38
N GLU A 80 -7.47 -8.85 0.37
CA GLU A 80 -8.32 -9.64 1.23
C GLU A 80 -7.62 -9.83 2.57
N PHE A 81 -8.38 -9.78 3.67
CA PHE A 81 -7.87 -9.94 5.02
C PHE A 81 -8.80 -10.77 5.89
N ASP A 82 -8.24 -11.83 6.48
CA ASP A 82 -8.90 -12.62 7.51
C ASP A 82 -8.57 -12.05 8.89
N LEU A 83 -9.59 -11.64 9.64
CA LEU A 83 -9.47 -10.97 10.93
C LEU A 83 -10.27 -11.71 12.00
N VAL A 84 -9.71 -11.74 13.22
CA VAL A 84 -10.42 -12.23 14.41
C VAL A 84 -10.73 -11.02 15.30
N PRO A 85 -12.00 -10.80 15.70
CA PRO A 85 -12.34 -9.73 16.62
C PRO A 85 -11.59 -9.88 17.94
N ASP A 86 -11.13 -8.75 18.50
CA ASP A 86 -10.49 -8.73 19.80
C ASP A 86 -11.50 -8.96 20.96
N VAL A 87 -11.01 -8.92 22.19
CA VAL A 87 -11.86 -9.10 23.39
C VAL A 87 -12.98 -8.07 23.53
N ASN A 88 -12.90 -6.95 22.82
CA ASN A 88 -13.90 -5.89 22.79
C ASN A 88 -14.78 -5.96 21.52
N GLY A 89 -14.57 -6.95 20.65
CA GLY A 89 -15.27 -7.04 19.36
C GLY A 89 -14.72 -6.09 18.29
N GLN A 90 -13.51 -5.54 18.47
CA GLN A 90 -12.87 -4.68 17.47
C GLN A 90 -12.04 -5.52 16.49
N VAL A 91 -12.08 -5.12 15.21
CA VAL A 91 -11.13 -5.57 14.20
C VAL A 91 -10.31 -4.40 13.69
N SER A 92 -9.04 -4.65 13.36
CA SER A 92 -8.12 -3.65 12.84
C SER A 92 -7.25 -4.27 11.75
N VAL A 93 -7.09 -3.55 10.64
CA VAL A 93 -6.25 -3.96 9.51
C VAL A 93 -5.52 -2.76 8.95
N THR A 94 -4.30 -2.96 8.48
CA THR A 94 -3.54 -1.92 7.80
C THR A 94 -3.41 -2.27 6.32
N TRP A 95 -3.77 -1.33 5.46
CA TRP A 95 -3.76 -1.47 4.01
C TRP A 95 -3.09 -0.27 3.36
N PHE A 96 -2.38 -0.49 2.26
CA PHE A 96 -1.75 0.57 1.47
C PHE A 96 -2.47 0.67 0.12
N PRO A 97 -3.20 1.77 -0.16
CA PRO A 97 -3.90 1.93 -1.42
C PRO A 97 -2.92 1.92 -2.61
N PRO A 98 -2.99 0.95 -3.54
CA PRO A 98 -1.96 0.78 -4.57
C PRO A 98 -2.01 1.86 -5.66
N VAL A 99 -3.20 2.43 -5.91
CA VAL A 99 -3.46 3.45 -6.94
C VAL A 99 -4.49 4.48 -6.47
N ASP A 100 -4.46 5.65 -7.09
CA ASP A 100 -5.43 6.73 -6.90
C ASP A 100 -6.75 6.44 -7.62
N GLN A 101 -7.66 5.80 -6.91
CA GLN A 101 -8.99 5.48 -7.39
C GLN A 101 -9.96 5.32 -6.22
N SER A 102 -11.23 5.08 -6.55
CA SER A 102 -12.23 4.72 -5.55
C SER A 102 -12.18 3.21 -5.27
N TYR A 103 -12.35 2.85 -4.01
CA TYR A 103 -12.40 1.47 -3.51
C TYR A 103 -13.67 1.25 -2.70
N VAL A 104 -14.18 0.03 -2.78
CA VAL A 104 -15.32 -0.46 -2.01
C VAL A 104 -14.78 -1.48 -1.02
N ILE A 105 -15.11 -1.33 0.26
CA ILE A 105 -14.75 -2.33 1.27
C ILE A 105 -16.00 -3.08 1.70
N LYS A 106 -15.98 -4.39 1.51
CA LYS A 106 -16.99 -5.32 1.99
C LYS A 106 -16.46 -6.10 3.18
N ALA A 107 -17.32 -6.34 4.16
CA ALA A 107 -17.03 -7.18 5.31
C ALA A 107 -17.98 -8.37 5.31
N HIS A 108 -17.40 -9.57 5.39
CA HIS A 108 -18.11 -10.83 5.56
C HIS A 108 -17.89 -11.30 6.99
N GLY A 109 -18.97 -11.45 7.75
CA GLY A 109 -18.91 -11.95 9.12
C GLY A 109 -19.23 -13.44 9.15
N TYR A 110 -18.40 -14.21 9.84
CA TYR A 110 -18.57 -15.66 10.01
C TYR A 110 -18.78 -16.01 11.48
N SER A 111 -19.63 -17.00 11.72
CA SER A 111 -19.81 -17.66 13.01
C SER A 111 -19.53 -19.14 12.84
N ASN A 112 -18.51 -19.67 13.52
CA ASN A 112 -18.10 -21.08 13.42
C ASN A 112 -17.92 -21.55 11.96
N GLY A 113 -17.34 -20.69 11.11
CA GLY A 113 -17.09 -20.96 9.69
C GLY A 113 -18.31 -20.88 8.78
N ILE A 114 -19.44 -20.37 9.26
CA ILE A 114 -20.63 -20.09 8.44
C ILE A 114 -20.79 -18.58 8.31
N GLU A 115 -20.91 -18.08 7.08
CA GLU A 115 -21.17 -16.66 6.83
C GLU A 115 -22.57 -16.28 7.36
N VAL A 116 -22.61 -15.26 8.22
CA VAL A 116 -23.83 -14.76 8.88
C VAL A 116 -24.11 -13.29 8.56
N SER A 117 -23.16 -12.56 7.98
CA SER A 117 -23.36 -11.19 7.51
C SER A 117 -22.47 -10.85 6.31
N CYS A 118 -22.95 -9.96 5.45
CA CYS A 118 -22.18 -9.36 4.36
C CYS A 118 -22.65 -7.93 4.18
N GLU A 119 -21.77 -6.95 4.39
CA GLU A 119 -22.12 -5.53 4.26
C GLU A 119 -20.99 -4.70 3.65
N THR A 120 -21.37 -3.61 2.97
CA THR A 120 -20.38 -2.61 2.55
C THR A 120 -20.11 -1.69 3.73
N VAL A 121 -18.87 -1.70 4.22
CA VAL A 121 -18.46 -0.97 5.43
C VAL A 121 -17.76 0.35 5.10
N ALA A 122 -17.17 0.49 3.91
CA ALA A 122 -16.57 1.76 3.49
C ALA A 122 -16.59 1.98 1.98
N LEU A 123 -16.62 3.26 1.62
CA LEU A 123 -16.35 3.80 0.30
C LEU A 123 -15.13 4.73 0.42
N ILE A 124 -14.01 4.33 -0.15
CA ILE A 124 -12.76 5.07 -0.01
C ILE A 124 -12.42 5.72 -1.34
N GLN A 125 -12.13 7.01 -1.31
CA GLN A 125 -11.46 7.70 -2.39
C GLN A 125 -9.98 7.84 -2.03
N ALA A 126 -9.12 7.06 -2.67
CA ALA A 126 -7.68 7.25 -2.50
C ALA A 126 -7.20 8.34 -3.46
N VAL A 127 -6.47 9.32 -2.94
CA VAL A 127 -5.95 10.46 -3.68
C VAL A 127 -4.45 10.59 -3.47
N ARG A 128 -3.76 11.10 -4.49
CA ARG A 128 -2.36 11.52 -4.36
C ARG A 128 -2.31 12.99 -3.94
N PRO A 129 -1.40 13.37 -3.02
CA PRO A 129 -1.05 14.77 -2.84
C PRO A 129 -0.56 15.40 -4.14
N ASP A 130 -0.68 16.73 -4.24
CA ASP A 130 -0.17 17.48 -5.40
C ASP A 130 1.33 17.28 -5.57
N SER A 131 1.73 16.93 -6.80
CA SER A 131 3.13 16.64 -7.08
C SER A 131 4.04 17.85 -6.89
N HIS A 132 5.10 17.65 -6.12
CA HIS A 132 6.20 18.59 -6.00
C HIS A 132 7.45 17.86 -5.48
N GLY A 133 8.61 18.49 -5.70
CA GLY A 133 9.89 17.98 -5.17
C GLY A 133 10.85 17.51 -6.24
N PHE A 134 12.06 17.21 -5.77
CA PHE A 134 13.16 16.70 -6.59
C PHE A 134 13.98 15.74 -5.75
N ILE A 135 13.96 14.47 -6.14
CA ILE A 135 14.56 13.36 -5.42
C ILE A 135 15.51 12.65 -6.37
N THR A 136 16.72 12.39 -5.92
CA THR A 136 17.72 11.62 -6.66
C THR A 136 18.28 10.53 -5.77
N GLY A 137 18.70 9.42 -6.34
CA GLY A 137 19.37 8.41 -5.55
C GLY A 137 20.04 7.35 -6.39
N GLY A 138 20.99 6.67 -5.76
CA GLY A 138 21.63 5.51 -6.34
C GLY A 138 22.51 4.81 -5.33
N GLY A 139 22.57 3.49 -5.44
CA GLY A 139 23.27 2.70 -4.44
C GLY A 139 23.03 1.22 -4.60
N TRP A 140 23.39 0.51 -3.54
CA TRP A 140 23.19 -0.92 -3.47
C TRP A 140 22.98 -1.42 -2.04
N TYR A 141 22.33 -2.57 -1.97
CA TYR A 141 22.07 -3.33 -0.75
C TYR A 141 22.86 -4.62 -0.81
N LYS A 142 23.49 -5.02 0.30
CA LYS A 142 24.15 -6.31 0.37
C LYS A 142 23.12 -7.39 0.73
N GLN A 143 22.96 -8.35 -0.15
CA GLN A 143 22.30 -9.62 0.16
C GLN A 143 23.35 -10.71 0.43
N ASN A 144 22.88 -11.90 0.82
CA ASN A 144 23.74 -13.06 1.05
C ASN A 144 24.46 -13.49 -0.25
N VAL A 145 23.82 -13.34 -1.42
CA VAL A 145 24.30 -13.86 -2.71
C VAL A 145 24.69 -12.77 -3.72
N GLY A 146 24.72 -11.50 -3.32
CA GLY A 146 25.07 -10.42 -4.26
C GLY A 146 24.77 -9.02 -3.75
N LYS A 147 24.65 -8.08 -4.69
CA LYS A 147 24.25 -6.71 -4.42
C LYS A 147 23.00 -6.41 -5.22
N ASP A 148 21.91 -6.03 -4.58
CA ASP A 148 20.81 -5.41 -5.31
C ASP A 148 21.17 -3.96 -5.59
N THR A 149 20.85 -3.48 -6.78
CA THR A 149 21.26 -2.14 -7.21
C THR A 149 20.06 -1.31 -7.60
N PHE A 150 20.12 -0.01 -7.36
CA PHE A 150 19.08 0.91 -7.77
C PHE A 150 19.68 2.24 -8.22
N GLY A 151 18.91 2.96 -9.03
CA GLY A 151 19.21 4.33 -9.39
C GLY A 151 17.96 5.04 -9.88
N PHE A 152 17.81 6.31 -9.47
CA PHE A 152 16.71 7.14 -9.93
C PHE A 152 16.99 8.63 -9.94
N VAL A 153 16.16 9.28 -10.73
CA VAL A 153 15.89 10.72 -10.71
C VAL A 153 14.38 10.88 -10.79
N ALA A 154 13.78 11.67 -9.91
CA ALA A 154 12.36 11.96 -9.89
C ALA A 154 12.17 13.45 -9.59
N GLN A 155 11.66 14.22 -10.55
CA GLN A 155 11.62 15.68 -10.45
C GLN A 155 10.31 16.25 -10.98
N VAL A 156 9.72 17.17 -10.22
CA VAL A 156 8.72 18.12 -10.72
C VAL A 156 9.43 19.37 -11.22
N LEU A 157 9.24 19.69 -12.50
CA LEU A 157 9.82 20.86 -13.15
C LEU A 157 9.03 22.13 -12.80
N GLY A 158 9.63 23.30 -13.00
CA GLY A 158 8.99 24.58 -12.68
C GLY A 158 7.72 24.89 -13.47
N ASN A 159 7.44 24.15 -14.54
CA ASN A 159 6.19 24.23 -15.31
C ASN A 159 5.15 23.15 -14.90
N GLY A 160 5.38 22.41 -13.81
CA GLY A 160 4.52 21.34 -13.32
C GLY A 160 4.74 19.97 -13.99
N ASN A 161 5.53 19.89 -15.07
CA ASN A 161 5.79 18.61 -15.71
C ASN A 161 6.71 17.73 -14.86
N ILE A 162 6.50 16.42 -14.93
CA ILE A 162 7.32 15.44 -14.22
C ILE A 162 8.35 14.84 -15.18
N LYS A 163 9.59 14.71 -14.70
CA LYS A 163 10.69 14.06 -15.41
C LYS A 163 11.41 13.11 -14.46
N GLY A 164 11.83 11.97 -14.99
CA GLY A 164 12.64 11.05 -14.21
C GLY A 164 12.91 9.73 -14.90
N ASN A 165 13.60 8.86 -14.17
CA ASN A 165 13.83 7.47 -14.50
C ASN A 165 14.11 6.72 -13.19
N PHE A 166 13.78 5.44 -13.15
CA PHE A 166 14.07 4.53 -12.05
C PHE A 166 14.42 3.16 -12.61
N GLU A 167 15.46 2.54 -12.05
CA GLU A 167 15.82 1.15 -12.29
C GLU A 167 16.20 0.49 -10.97
N PHE A 168 15.72 -0.74 -10.76
CA PHE A 168 16.04 -1.58 -9.62
C PHE A 168 16.34 -3.00 -10.10
N GLN A 169 17.45 -3.57 -9.63
CA GLN A 169 17.87 -4.93 -9.96
C GLN A 169 17.98 -5.75 -8.68
N ASP A 170 17.09 -6.74 -8.56
CA ASP A 170 17.18 -7.83 -7.61
C ASP A 170 18.06 -8.92 -8.24
N HIS A 171 19.30 -9.01 -7.78
CA HIS A 171 20.26 -9.94 -8.36
C HIS A 171 20.07 -11.37 -7.86
N GLU A 172 19.41 -11.58 -6.72
CA GLU A 172 19.12 -12.91 -6.20
C GLU A 172 17.98 -13.58 -6.99
N ASN A 173 16.90 -12.84 -7.25
CA ASN A 173 15.73 -13.32 -7.98
C ASN A 173 15.83 -13.10 -9.50
N LEU A 174 16.89 -12.45 -9.98
CA LEU A 174 17.09 -12.09 -11.39
C LEU A 174 15.97 -11.21 -11.95
N PHE A 175 15.51 -10.25 -11.15
CA PHE A 175 14.50 -9.27 -11.56
C PHE A 175 15.14 -7.92 -11.86
N ASN A 176 14.81 -7.35 -13.02
CA ASN A 176 15.10 -5.98 -13.38
C ASN A 176 13.77 -5.23 -13.57
N PHE A 177 13.50 -4.30 -12.68
CA PHE A 177 12.41 -3.35 -12.82
C PHE A 177 12.93 -2.05 -13.41
N LYS A 178 12.46 -1.71 -14.60
CA LYS A 178 12.85 -0.48 -15.28
C LYS A 178 11.64 0.37 -15.58
N SER A 179 11.67 1.62 -15.11
CA SER A 179 10.58 2.55 -15.35
C SER A 179 10.41 2.84 -16.84
N THR A 180 9.16 2.92 -17.27
CA THR A 180 8.73 3.47 -18.55
C THR A 180 8.25 4.90 -18.40
N SER A 181 7.80 5.28 -17.20
CA SER A 181 7.43 6.64 -16.83
C SER A 181 7.62 6.88 -15.33
N ILE A 182 7.86 8.14 -14.96
CA ILE A 182 7.59 8.68 -13.63
C ILE A 182 6.42 9.65 -13.83
N ASP A 183 5.33 9.49 -13.10
CA ASP A 183 4.12 10.30 -13.27
C ASP A 183 3.62 10.97 -11.99
N TRP A 184 4.33 10.77 -10.88
CA TRP A 184 4.10 11.48 -9.63
C TRP A 184 5.35 11.48 -8.78
N VAL A 185 5.59 12.63 -8.14
CA VAL A 185 6.71 12.90 -7.23
C VAL A 185 6.17 13.79 -6.13
N TYR A 186 6.44 13.46 -4.88
CA TYR A 186 6.01 14.20 -3.72
C TYR A 186 7.09 14.16 -2.65
N SER A 187 7.46 15.33 -2.13
CA SER A 187 8.51 15.47 -1.12
C SER A 187 8.01 16.46 -0.07
N PRO A 188 7.31 15.98 0.98
CA PRO A 188 6.70 16.85 1.99
C PRO A 188 7.75 17.65 2.77
N ASP A 189 8.95 17.11 2.92
CA ASP A 189 10.07 17.74 3.59
C ASP A 189 11.42 17.32 2.95
N CYS A 190 12.51 17.45 3.71
CA CYS A 190 13.89 17.20 3.29
C CYS A 190 14.41 15.82 3.67
N VAL A 191 13.57 14.99 4.28
CA VAL A 191 13.93 13.68 4.84
C VAL A 191 13.10 12.60 4.18
N GLU A 192 11.83 12.86 3.85
CA GLU A 192 10.92 11.88 3.28
C GLU A 192 10.53 12.25 1.84
N GLY A 193 10.50 11.25 0.96
CA GLY A 193 10.22 11.44 -0.45
C GLY A 193 9.52 10.25 -1.08
N PHE A 194 8.63 10.55 -2.02
CA PHE A 194 7.79 9.57 -2.69
C PHE A 194 7.81 9.81 -4.20
N PHE A 195 7.82 8.73 -4.97
CA PHE A 195 7.54 8.80 -6.40
C PHE A 195 6.93 7.51 -6.93
N SER A 196 6.18 7.63 -8.01
CA SER A 196 5.52 6.49 -8.64
C SER A 196 5.50 6.61 -10.16
N GLY A 197 5.23 5.49 -10.82
CA GLY A 197 5.14 5.45 -12.26
C GLY A 197 4.80 4.06 -12.77
N PHE A 198 5.11 3.84 -14.03
CA PHE A 198 4.98 2.52 -14.66
C PHE A 198 6.34 1.93 -14.94
N CYS A 199 6.47 0.62 -14.84
CA CYS A 199 7.70 -0.11 -15.13
C CYS A 199 7.45 -1.42 -15.89
N LYS A 200 8.54 -1.97 -16.40
CA LYS A 200 8.63 -3.32 -16.95
C LYS A 200 9.43 -4.21 -16.03
N LEU A 201 8.99 -5.46 -15.86
CA LEU A 201 9.76 -6.52 -15.22
C LEU A 201 10.49 -7.31 -16.30
N ASN A 202 11.81 -7.33 -16.26
CA ASN A 202 12.66 -8.04 -17.22
C ASN A 202 12.34 -7.68 -18.69
N GLY A 203 11.98 -6.42 -18.93
CA GLY A 203 11.63 -5.89 -20.27
C GLY A 203 10.21 -6.19 -20.74
N GLY A 204 9.42 -6.93 -19.96
CA GLY A 204 8.03 -7.30 -20.25
C GLY A 204 7.01 -6.66 -19.29
N GLY A 205 5.74 -6.76 -19.69
CA GLY A 205 4.59 -6.30 -18.89
C GLY A 205 4.43 -4.78 -18.83
N ASN A 206 3.48 -4.36 -17.99
CA ASN A 206 3.24 -2.98 -17.61
C ASN A 206 2.73 -3.00 -16.17
N TYR A 207 3.58 -2.57 -15.23
CA TYR A 207 3.28 -2.64 -13.80
C TYR A 207 3.28 -1.24 -13.20
N ARG A 208 2.44 -1.04 -12.20
CA ARG A 208 2.51 0.17 -11.36
C ARG A 208 3.62 -0.02 -10.35
N PHE A 209 4.43 0.99 -10.13
CA PHE A 209 5.34 0.97 -8.99
C PHE A 209 5.19 2.19 -8.10
N PHE A 210 5.55 2.00 -6.84
CA PHE A 210 5.65 3.02 -5.82
C PHE A 210 7.01 2.90 -5.14
N VAL A 211 7.67 4.03 -4.97
CA VAL A 211 8.92 4.14 -4.22
C VAL A 211 8.74 5.18 -3.13
N HIS A 212 9.17 4.80 -1.94
CA HIS A 212 9.24 5.64 -0.76
C HIS A 212 10.68 5.64 -0.26
N VAL A 213 11.23 6.82 0.03
CA VAL A 213 12.62 6.97 0.45
C VAL A 213 12.74 7.87 1.66
N PHE A 214 13.76 7.56 2.47
CA PHE A 214 14.22 8.40 3.56
C PHE A 214 15.68 8.82 3.32
N ASP A 215 15.93 10.13 3.25
CA ASP A 215 17.24 10.78 3.26
C ASP A 215 17.62 11.06 4.72
N ASN A 216 18.43 10.18 5.30
CA ASN A 216 18.80 10.22 6.72
C ASN A 216 20.13 10.97 6.95
N GLY A 217 20.45 11.89 6.05
CA GLY A 217 21.61 12.77 6.11
C GLY A 217 22.91 12.10 5.68
N GLU A 218 23.96 12.91 5.58
CA GLU A 218 25.21 12.49 4.97
C GLU A 218 26.24 11.92 5.96
N PRO A 219 27.00 10.87 5.56
CA PRO A 219 26.90 10.15 4.29
C PRO A 219 25.65 9.25 4.26
N GLY A 220 24.95 9.19 3.11
CA GLY A 220 23.65 8.51 2.92
C GLY A 220 23.62 6.98 3.09
N ASN A 221 24.53 6.40 3.87
CA ASN A 221 24.53 4.98 4.21
C ASN A 221 23.44 4.61 5.23
N ASN A 222 22.71 5.59 5.78
CA ASN A 222 21.54 5.35 6.62
C ASN A 222 20.23 5.57 5.85
N ASP A 223 20.31 5.94 4.58
CA ASP A 223 19.12 6.18 3.76
C ASP A 223 18.37 4.87 3.55
N THR A 224 17.06 4.96 3.41
CA THR A 224 16.19 3.79 3.27
C THR A 224 15.33 3.95 2.03
N LEU A 225 15.03 2.83 1.38
CA LEU A 225 14.12 2.75 0.24
C LEU A 225 13.15 1.61 0.43
N GLU A 226 11.89 1.91 0.22
CA GLU A 226 10.82 0.94 0.05
C GLU A 226 10.34 1.00 -1.39
N PHE A 227 10.15 -0.16 -2.00
CA PHE A 227 9.77 -0.31 -3.40
C PHE A 227 8.73 -1.41 -3.53
N ARG A 228 7.57 -1.02 -4.06
CA ARG A 228 6.43 -1.92 -4.30
C ARG A 228 6.03 -1.88 -5.75
N VAL A 229 5.62 -3.04 -6.27
CA VAL A 229 5.13 -3.21 -7.64
C VAL A 229 3.79 -3.90 -7.61
N TYR A 230 2.85 -3.38 -8.37
CA TYR A 230 1.47 -3.87 -8.43
C TYR A 230 1.05 -4.14 -9.88
N ASP A 231 0.12 -5.09 -10.03
CA ASP A 231 -0.69 -5.17 -11.23
C ASP A 231 -1.59 -3.92 -11.29
N PRO A 232 -1.56 -3.13 -12.38
CA PRO A 232 -2.29 -1.88 -12.43
C PRO A 232 -3.80 -2.06 -12.64
N VAL A 233 -4.28 -3.27 -12.93
CA VAL A 233 -5.70 -3.57 -13.15
C VAL A 233 -6.33 -4.14 -11.90
N SER A 234 -5.75 -5.22 -11.36
CA SER A 234 -6.28 -5.85 -10.15
C SER A 234 -5.81 -5.18 -8.86
N GLY A 235 -4.71 -4.42 -8.90
CA GLY A 235 -4.07 -3.88 -7.69
C GLY A 235 -3.31 -4.92 -6.88
N ALA A 236 -3.17 -6.16 -7.38
CA ALA A 236 -2.44 -7.22 -6.71
C ALA A 236 -0.96 -6.87 -6.54
N LEU A 237 -0.39 -7.13 -5.34
CA LEU A 237 1.03 -6.96 -5.07
C LEU A 237 1.85 -8.02 -5.84
N ILE A 238 2.78 -7.55 -6.66
CA ILE A 238 3.68 -8.37 -7.49
C ILE A 238 5.06 -8.50 -6.85
N TYR A 239 5.55 -7.43 -6.23
CA TYR A 239 6.87 -7.37 -5.62
C TYR A 239 6.90 -6.32 -4.52
N ASP A 240 7.62 -6.59 -3.44
CA ASP A 240 7.85 -5.68 -2.32
C ASP A 240 9.31 -5.82 -1.87
N TYR A 241 9.91 -4.68 -1.53
CA TYR A 241 11.30 -4.57 -1.11
C TYR A 241 11.44 -3.38 -0.17
N SER A 242 12.10 -3.56 0.97
CA SER A 242 12.42 -2.47 1.90
C SER A 242 13.75 -2.72 2.57
N GLN A 243 14.70 -1.80 2.39
CA GLN A 243 16.04 -1.90 2.98
C GLN A 243 16.73 -0.54 3.20
N THR A 244 17.63 -0.51 4.18
CA THR A 244 18.62 0.56 4.39
C THR A 244 19.86 0.34 3.52
N LEU A 245 20.39 1.41 2.91
CA LEU A 245 21.51 1.34 1.97
C LEU A 245 22.74 0.70 2.61
N SER A 246 23.38 -0.23 1.90
CA SER A 246 24.73 -0.66 2.28
C SER A 246 25.80 0.31 1.77
N HIS A 247 25.52 0.99 0.65
CA HIS A 247 26.31 2.09 0.12
C HIS A 247 25.52 2.84 -0.93
N GLY A 248 25.83 4.12 -1.11
CA GLY A 248 25.14 4.99 -2.05
C GLY A 248 24.71 6.27 -1.36
N ASN A 249 23.75 6.97 -1.98
CA ASN A 249 23.11 8.14 -1.40
C ASN A 249 21.74 8.31 -2.02
N ILE A 250 20.76 8.64 -1.20
CA ILE A 250 19.50 9.27 -1.60
C ILE A 250 19.62 10.74 -1.21
N GLN A 251 19.10 11.61 -2.06
CA GLN A 251 19.12 13.04 -1.80
C GLN A 251 17.76 13.63 -2.13
N ILE A 252 17.16 14.27 -1.13
CA ILE A 252 15.96 15.07 -1.27
C ILE A 252 16.37 16.54 -1.36
N HIS A 253 16.14 17.15 -2.53
CA HIS A 253 16.57 18.51 -2.81
C HIS A 253 15.54 19.52 -2.30
N CYS A 254 15.62 19.83 -1.01
CA CYS A 254 14.91 20.95 -0.43
C CYS A 254 15.42 22.29 -0.95
N ARG A 255 14.48 23.22 -1.16
CA ARG A 255 14.78 24.62 -1.45
C ARG A 255 14.51 25.49 -0.23
#